data_AF-A0A4R4VVU2-F1
#
_entry.id   AF-A0A4R4VVU2-F1
#
_cell.length_a   1.000
_cell.length_b   1.000
_cell.length_c   1.000
_cell.angle_alpha   90.00
_cell.angle_beta   90.00
_cell.angle_gamma   90.00
#
_symmetry.space_group_name_H-M   'P 1'
#
loop_
_entity.id
_entity.type
_entity.pdbx_description
1 polymer ?
#
loop_
_entity_poly.entity_id
_entity_poly.type
_entity_poly.pdbx_seq_one_letter_code
_entity_poly.pdbx_strand_id
1 'polypeptide(L)'
;MAIGLLCGLAYAAIGWFWVAKPLEVDAGAISQIEKVGGVVARTELRYTEADSVIVTEYLIVDRRLADEGAAVDDVSRALQSNNWKVVTQLSYPGVQLRSGQWPDHLLTLETPDGTNLSLNDKLGQAVREAQAVARYPDALVVLSVRRTDT
;
A
#
# COMPACT_ATOMS: atom_id res chain seq x y z
N MET A 1 -66.06 -7.53 11.89
CA MET A 1 -64.80 -8.07 11.34
C MET A 1 -63.79 -6.93 11.33
N ALA A 2 -62.86 -6.94 12.27
CA ALA A 2 -61.76 -5.99 12.33
C ALA A 2 -60.46 -6.81 12.18
N ILE A 3 -59.97 -6.93 10.95
CA ILE A 3 -58.61 -7.44 10.68
C ILE A 3 -57.83 -6.19 10.27
N GLY A 4 -57.42 -5.44 11.29
CA GLY A 4 -56.65 -4.21 11.14
C GLY A 4 -55.18 -4.46 11.40
N LEU A 5 -54.35 -3.88 10.52
CA LEU A 5 -52.98 -3.45 10.74
C LEU A 5 -51.93 -4.48 11.18
N LEU A 6 -51.32 -5.18 10.21
CA LEU A 6 -49.96 -5.74 10.35
C LEU A 6 -49.14 -5.68 9.03
N CYS A 7 -49.28 -4.61 8.23
CA CYS A 7 -48.48 -4.42 7.01
C CYS A 7 -47.57 -3.17 7.04
N GLY A 8 -47.18 -2.70 8.23
CA GLY A 8 -46.54 -1.39 8.41
C GLY A 8 -45.05 -1.36 8.79
N LEU A 9 -44.33 -2.48 8.86
CA LEU A 9 -42.96 -2.50 9.40
C LEU A 9 -41.97 -3.40 8.62
N ALA A 10 -42.09 -3.49 7.29
CA ALA A 10 -41.13 -4.21 6.46
C ALA A 10 -40.25 -3.29 5.57
N TYR A 11 -40.16 -1.99 5.90
CA TYR A 11 -39.41 -1.01 5.09
C TYR A 11 -38.20 -0.37 5.81
N ALA A 12 -37.86 -0.80 7.03
CA ALA A 12 -36.84 -0.14 7.85
C ALA A 12 -35.62 -1.03 8.20
N ALA A 13 -35.25 -1.96 7.32
CA ALA A 13 -34.07 -2.81 7.55
C ALA A 13 -33.26 -3.14 6.28
N ILE A 14 -33.33 -2.29 5.24
CA ILE A 14 -32.21 -2.20 4.30
C ILE A 14 -31.19 -1.31 4.99
N GLY A 15 -30.55 -1.87 6.02
CA GLY A 15 -29.43 -1.27 6.68
C GLY A 15 -28.42 -0.88 5.62
N TRP A 16 -28.13 0.41 5.59
CA TRP A 16 -26.99 1.03 4.95
C TRP A 16 -25.71 0.26 5.32
N PHE A 17 -25.46 -0.85 4.64
CA PHE A 17 -24.14 -1.46 4.56
C PHE A 17 -23.35 -0.59 3.61
N TRP A 18 -22.87 0.55 4.11
CA TRP A 18 -21.67 1.17 3.57
C TRP A 18 -20.54 0.20 3.86
N VAL A 19 -20.41 -0.83 3.03
CA VAL A 19 -19.17 -1.62 2.98
C VAL A 19 -18.12 -0.62 2.56
N ALA A 20 -17.30 -0.21 3.52
CA ALA A 20 -16.19 0.70 3.27
C ALA A 20 -15.37 0.15 2.09
N LYS A 21 -15.30 0.93 1.01
CA LYS A 21 -14.51 0.53 -0.14
C LYS A 21 -13.04 0.44 0.32
N PRO A 22 -12.33 -0.64 -0.01
CA PRO A 22 -10.91 -0.74 0.30
C PRO A 22 -10.15 0.45 -0.27
N LEU A 23 -9.32 1.07 0.57
CA LEU A 23 -8.39 2.10 0.17
C LEU A 23 -7.17 1.43 -0.46
N GLU A 24 -7.29 1.16 -1.76
CA GLU A 24 -6.28 0.49 -2.57
C GLU A 24 -5.37 1.50 -3.26
N VAL A 25 -4.08 1.18 -3.32
CA VAL A 25 -3.12 1.91 -4.15
C VAL A 25 -3.51 1.74 -5.62
N ASP A 26 -3.47 2.83 -6.39
CA ASP A 26 -3.76 2.77 -7.82
C ASP A 26 -2.80 1.80 -8.54
N ALA A 27 -3.35 0.89 -9.33
CA ALA A 27 -2.56 -0.13 -10.03
C ALA A 27 -1.52 0.46 -11.01
N GLY A 28 -1.81 1.64 -11.56
CA GLY A 28 -0.87 2.41 -12.39
C GLY A 28 0.32 2.93 -11.59
N ALA A 29 0.11 3.36 -10.34
CA ALA A 29 1.19 3.77 -9.44
C ALA A 29 2.12 2.58 -9.13
N ILE A 30 1.56 1.42 -8.79
CA ILE A 30 2.35 0.20 -8.52
C ILE A 30 3.13 -0.23 -9.77
N SER A 31 2.50 -0.25 -10.94
CA SER A 31 3.19 -0.60 -12.19
C SER A 31 4.34 0.35 -12.52
N GLN A 32 4.21 1.63 -12.21
CA GLN A 32 5.30 2.59 -12.36
C GLN A 32 6.44 2.28 -11.40
N ILE A 33 6.14 2.00 -10.12
CA ILE A 33 7.15 1.65 -9.11
C ILE A 33 7.89 0.36 -9.49
N GLU A 34 7.17 -0.68 -9.92
CA GLU A 34 7.77 -1.95 -10.35
C GLU A 34 8.75 -1.76 -11.51
N LYS A 35 8.42 -0.88 -12.47
CA LYS A 35 9.28 -0.57 -13.62
C LYS A 35 10.56 0.17 -13.26
N VAL A 36 10.55 0.95 -12.18
CA VAL A 36 11.67 1.83 -11.81
C VAL A 36 12.48 1.34 -10.61
N GLY A 37 11.88 0.51 -9.76
CA GLY A 37 12.42 0.13 -8.46
C GLY A 37 13.21 -1.17 -8.43
N GLY A 38 13.33 -1.92 -9.54
CA GLY A 38 13.99 -3.24 -9.48
C GLY A 38 13.28 -4.21 -8.53
N VAL A 39 11.95 -4.16 -8.53
CA VAL A 39 11.09 -4.99 -7.67
C VAL A 39 11.22 -6.45 -8.11
N VAL A 40 11.63 -7.32 -7.19
CA VAL A 40 11.81 -8.77 -7.42
C VAL A 40 10.64 -9.59 -6.89
N ALA A 41 9.89 -9.06 -5.92
CA ALA A 41 8.66 -9.66 -5.43
C ALA A 41 7.72 -8.58 -4.87
N ARG A 42 6.44 -8.93 -4.80
CA ARG A 42 5.37 -8.08 -4.27
C ARG A 42 4.43 -8.92 -3.42
N THR A 43 3.90 -8.32 -2.36
CA THR A 43 2.79 -8.89 -1.59
C THR A 43 1.89 -7.78 -1.05
N GLU A 44 0.64 -8.08 -0.78
CA GLU A 44 -0.32 -7.12 -0.22
C GLU A 44 -0.77 -7.54 1.18
N LEU A 45 -0.93 -6.57 2.06
CA LEU A 45 -1.60 -6.74 3.35
C LEU A 45 -2.84 -5.87 3.43
N ARG A 46 -3.91 -6.47 3.94
CA ARG A 46 -5.20 -5.83 4.15
C ARG A 46 -5.45 -5.78 5.63
N TYR A 47 -5.69 -4.60 6.18
CA TYR A 47 -6.10 -4.42 7.57
C TYR A 47 -7.23 -3.39 7.66
N THR A 48 -8.11 -3.57 8.64
CA THR A 48 -9.21 -2.64 8.87
C THR A 48 -8.75 -1.56 9.85
N GLU A 49 -8.83 -0.31 9.44
CA GLU A 49 -8.53 0.86 10.28
C GLU A 49 -9.76 1.78 10.31
N ALA A 50 -10.26 2.04 11.53
CA ALA A 50 -11.54 2.71 11.75
C ALA A 50 -12.67 2.09 10.90
N ASP A 51 -13.15 2.82 9.90
CA ASP A 51 -14.21 2.43 8.98
C ASP A 51 -13.68 2.21 7.56
N SER A 52 -12.43 1.78 7.38
CA SER A 52 -11.84 1.56 6.05
C SER A 52 -10.93 0.34 6.03
N VAL A 53 -10.98 -0.41 4.92
CA VAL A 53 -10.00 -1.47 4.66
C VAL A 53 -8.80 -0.84 3.98
N ILE A 54 -7.68 -0.76 4.67
CA ILE A 54 -6.42 -0.24 4.11
C ILE A 54 -5.69 -1.40 3.44
N VAL A 55 -5.36 -1.23 2.16
CA VAL A 55 -4.54 -2.18 1.41
C VAL A 55 -3.16 -1.57 1.25
N THR A 56 -2.18 -2.20 1.91
CA THR A 56 -0.76 -1.82 1.84
C THR A 56 -0.03 -2.80 0.94
N GLU A 57 0.65 -2.26 -0.06
CA GLU A 57 1.48 -3.02 -0.98
C GLU A 57 2.91 -3.03 -0.48
N TYR A 58 3.51 -4.20 -0.37
CA TYR A 58 4.90 -4.38 -0.01
C TYR A 58 5.68 -4.79 -1.24
N LEU A 59 6.69 -4.00 -1.57
CA LEU A 59 7.57 -4.20 -2.70
C LEU A 59 8.94 -4.61 -2.17
N ILE A 60 9.44 -5.75 -2.64
CA ILE A 60 10.77 -6.25 -2.26
C ILE A 60 11.72 -5.92 -3.40
N VAL A 61 12.71 -5.11 -3.08
CA VAL A 61 13.60 -4.47 -4.04
C VAL A 61 15.00 -5.03 -3.89
N ASP A 62 15.56 -5.53 -4.99
CA ASP A 62 16.91 -6.11 -5.05
C ASP A 62 17.96 -5.04 -5.30
N ARG A 63 18.92 -4.91 -4.37
CA ARG A 63 19.86 -3.78 -4.33
C ARG A 63 21.26 -4.29 -4.05
N ARG A 64 22.27 -3.56 -4.53
CA ARG A 64 23.68 -3.89 -4.22
C ARG A 64 24.01 -3.72 -2.73
N LEU A 65 23.30 -2.83 -2.04
CA LEU A 65 23.41 -2.56 -0.60
C LEU A 65 22.00 -2.43 -0.02
N ALA A 66 21.78 -2.99 1.18
CA ALA A 66 20.54 -2.87 1.95
C ALA A 66 20.40 -1.46 2.57
N ASP A 67 20.57 -0.43 1.75
CA ASP A 67 20.38 0.97 2.15
C ASP A 67 18.92 1.36 1.87
N GLU A 68 18.15 1.34 2.95
CA GLU A 68 16.73 1.68 3.02
C GLU A 68 16.45 3.12 2.57
N GLY A 69 17.22 4.09 3.07
CA GLY A 69 17.05 5.50 2.75
C GLY A 69 17.30 5.76 1.27
N ALA A 70 18.39 5.20 0.74
CA ALA A 70 18.68 5.31 -0.68
C ALA A 70 17.62 4.58 -1.54
N ALA A 71 16.95 3.54 -1.05
CA ALA A 71 15.92 2.84 -1.80
C ALA A 71 14.65 3.69 -1.91
N VAL A 72 14.23 4.29 -0.81
CA VAL A 72 13.13 5.26 -0.78
C VAL A 72 13.44 6.45 -1.68
N ASP A 73 14.64 7.01 -1.61
CA ASP A 73 15.06 8.14 -2.43
C ASP A 73 15.09 7.82 -3.93
N ASP A 74 15.62 6.66 -4.31
CA ASP A 74 15.71 6.27 -5.72
C ASP A 74 14.32 6.03 -6.33
N VAL A 75 13.44 5.32 -5.62
CA VAL A 75 12.05 5.10 -6.06
C VAL A 75 11.29 6.43 -6.07
N SER A 76 11.46 7.28 -5.07
CA SER A 76 10.86 8.62 -5.01
C SER A 76 11.30 9.50 -6.17
N ARG A 77 12.61 9.54 -6.49
CA ARG A 77 13.13 10.29 -7.64
C ARG A 77 12.56 9.76 -8.95
N ALA A 78 12.46 8.45 -9.09
CA ALA A 78 11.87 7.84 -10.29
C ALA A 78 10.38 8.15 -10.43
N LEU A 79 9.61 8.14 -9.33
CA LEU A 79 8.21 8.56 -9.35
C LEU A 79 8.08 10.03 -9.70
N GLN A 80 8.95 10.89 -9.19
CA GLN A 80 8.93 12.31 -9.53
C GLN A 80 9.10 12.56 -11.04
N SER A 81 9.89 11.72 -11.74
CA SER A 81 9.99 11.76 -13.21
C SER A 81 8.71 11.37 -13.95
N ASN A 82 7.74 10.75 -13.25
CA ASN A 82 6.44 10.31 -13.75
C ASN A 82 5.27 11.14 -13.18
N ASN A 83 5.45 12.45 -13.01
CA ASN A 83 4.44 13.39 -12.52
C ASN A 83 4.00 13.19 -11.06
N TRP A 84 4.84 12.59 -10.22
CA TRP A 84 4.64 12.62 -8.78
C TRP A 84 5.37 13.81 -8.15
N LYS A 85 4.83 14.36 -7.08
CA LYS A 85 5.43 15.48 -6.33
C LYS A 85 5.53 15.11 -4.86
N VAL A 86 6.72 15.22 -4.29
CA VAL A 86 6.90 15.08 -2.84
C VAL A 86 6.14 16.18 -2.12
N VAL A 87 5.26 15.78 -1.20
CA VAL A 87 4.45 16.67 -0.36
C VAL A 87 5.10 16.83 1.00
N THR A 88 5.56 15.73 1.59
CA THR A 88 6.28 15.74 2.86
C THR A 88 7.31 14.62 2.92
N GLN A 89 8.41 14.87 3.64
CA GLN A 89 9.29 13.83 4.13
C GLN A 89 8.73 13.31 5.44
N LEU A 90 8.76 11.99 5.65
CA LEU A 90 8.30 11.32 6.86
C LEU A 90 9.50 10.90 7.71
N SER A 91 9.22 10.45 8.93
CA SER A 91 10.22 9.83 9.80
C SER A 91 10.72 8.51 9.19
N TYR A 92 12.01 8.22 9.46
CA TYR A 92 12.92 7.20 8.92
C TYR A 92 12.39 5.98 8.12
N PRO A 93 13.03 5.73 6.95
CA PRO A 93 12.90 6.57 5.76
C PRO A 93 11.50 6.42 5.16
N GLY A 94 10.85 7.56 4.96
CA GLY A 94 9.55 7.61 4.32
C GLY A 94 9.32 8.94 3.64
N VAL A 95 8.49 8.93 2.60
CA VAL A 95 8.10 10.10 1.83
C VAL A 95 6.65 9.96 1.43
N GLN A 96 5.93 11.09 1.41
CA GLN A 96 4.59 11.15 0.86
C GLN A 96 4.62 11.94 -0.44
N LEU A 97 4.04 11.36 -1.49
CA LEU A 97 3.96 11.94 -2.81
C LEU A 97 2.50 12.13 -3.23
N ARG A 98 2.23 13.17 -4.02
CA ARG A 98 0.96 13.38 -4.71
C ARG A 98 1.16 13.15 -6.20
N SER A 99 0.24 12.45 -6.84
CA SER A 99 0.27 12.30 -8.30
C SER A 99 -0.40 13.51 -8.98
N GLY A 100 0.18 13.97 -10.08
CA GLY A 100 -0.49 14.90 -11.00
C GLY A 100 -1.59 14.22 -11.84
N GLN A 101 -1.51 12.90 -12.03
CA GLN A 101 -2.51 12.10 -12.73
C GLN A 101 -3.66 11.67 -11.81
N TRP A 102 -3.37 11.46 -10.53
CA TRP A 102 -4.35 11.09 -9.50
C TRP A 102 -4.32 12.14 -8.37
N PRO A 103 -4.94 13.31 -8.57
CA PRO A 103 -4.80 14.47 -7.68
C PRO A 103 -5.40 14.24 -6.29
N ASP A 104 -6.37 13.33 -6.18
CA ASP A 104 -7.08 13.00 -4.94
C ASP A 104 -6.34 11.92 -4.13
N HIS A 105 -5.19 11.43 -4.60
CA HIS A 105 -4.47 10.32 -3.97
C HIS A 105 -3.09 10.79 -3.51
N LEU A 106 -2.82 10.61 -2.22
CA LEU A 106 -1.47 10.64 -1.68
C LEU A 106 -0.94 9.21 -1.58
N LEU A 107 0.30 9.04 -2.00
CA LEU A 107 1.05 7.79 -1.89
C LEU A 107 2.14 7.99 -0.86
N THR A 108 2.07 7.20 0.20
CA THR A 108 3.14 7.06 1.18
C THR A 108 4.04 5.91 0.75
N LEU A 109 5.32 6.21 0.60
CA LEU A 109 6.39 5.25 0.35
C LEU A 109 7.32 5.28 1.56
N GLU A 110 7.43 4.19 2.28
CA GLU A 110 8.26 4.10 3.49
C GLU A 110 8.80 2.69 3.68
N THR A 111 9.84 2.52 4.48
CA THR A 111 10.24 1.20 4.95
C THR A 111 9.39 0.78 6.13
N PRO A 112 8.86 -0.45 6.15
CA PRO A 112 8.05 -0.90 7.27
C PRO A 112 8.91 -1.10 8.51
N ASP A 113 8.40 -0.68 9.66
CA ASP A 113 9.03 -0.98 10.95
C ASP A 113 9.25 -2.50 11.10
N GLY A 114 10.42 -2.89 11.64
CA GLY A 114 10.80 -4.30 11.79
C GLY A 114 9.80 -5.16 12.57
N THR A 115 8.99 -4.53 13.43
CA THR A 115 7.87 -5.15 14.15
C THR A 115 6.74 -5.60 13.21
N ASN A 116 6.44 -4.83 12.17
CA ASN A 116 5.41 -5.15 11.18
C ASN A 116 5.85 -6.29 10.24
N LEU A 117 7.15 -6.40 9.98
CA LEU A 117 7.73 -7.50 9.20
C LEU A 117 7.63 -8.84 9.95
N SER A 118 7.82 -8.82 11.27
CA SER A 118 7.92 -10.02 12.12
C SER A 118 6.58 -10.74 12.32
N LEU A 119 5.46 -10.05 12.09
CA LEU A 119 4.11 -10.56 12.36
C LEU A 119 3.42 -11.13 11.12
N ASN A 120 4.09 -11.21 9.97
CA ASN A 120 3.43 -11.51 8.70
C ASN A 120 4.06 -12.66 7.89
N ASP A 121 3.40 -13.82 7.92
CA ASP A 121 3.83 -15.02 7.20
C ASP A 121 3.87 -14.86 5.67
N LYS A 122 2.94 -14.09 5.09
CA LYS A 122 2.90 -13.84 3.63
C LYS A 122 4.08 -12.98 3.19
N LEU A 123 4.41 -11.95 3.96
CA LEU A 123 5.58 -11.11 3.69
C LEU A 123 6.87 -11.88 3.89
N GLY A 124 6.98 -12.67 4.96
CA GLY A 124 8.12 -13.57 5.16
C GLY A 124 8.28 -14.57 4.01
N GLN A 125 7.20 -15.12 3.48
CA GLN A 125 7.24 -15.97 2.29
C GLN A 125 7.71 -15.20 1.05
N ALA A 126 7.14 -14.03 0.77
CA ALA A 126 7.53 -13.22 -0.39
C ALA A 126 9.02 -12.81 -0.32
N VAL A 127 9.55 -12.48 0.87
CA VAL A 127 10.97 -12.21 1.07
C VAL A 127 11.82 -13.44 0.78
N ARG A 128 11.43 -14.63 1.25
CA ARG A 128 12.15 -15.88 0.94
C ARG A 128 12.13 -16.20 -0.56
N GLU A 129 11.00 -15.96 -1.22
CA GLU A 129 10.87 -16.13 -2.67
C GLU A 129 11.76 -15.14 -3.42
N ALA A 130 11.79 -13.87 -3.00
CA ALA A 130 12.69 -12.86 -3.54
C ALA A 130 14.16 -13.24 -3.37
N GLN A 131 14.56 -13.74 -2.20
CA GLN A 131 15.93 -14.22 -1.93
C GLN A 131 16.35 -15.34 -2.88
N ALA A 132 15.42 -16.20 -3.32
CA ALA A 132 15.74 -17.29 -4.23
C ALA A 132 16.03 -16.83 -5.66
N VAL A 133 15.57 -15.64 -6.07
CA VAL A 133 15.67 -15.14 -7.45
C VAL A 133 16.47 -13.84 -7.59
N ALA A 134 16.75 -13.14 -6.49
CA ALA A 134 17.46 -11.87 -6.49
C ALA A 134 18.93 -12.02 -6.88
N ARG A 135 19.46 -10.98 -7.52
CA ARG A 135 20.88 -10.83 -7.83
C ARG A 135 21.70 -10.59 -6.56
N TYR A 136 21.14 -9.90 -5.58
CA TYR A 136 21.76 -9.63 -4.27
C TYR A 136 20.84 -10.10 -3.13
N PRO A 137 20.80 -11.41 -2.85
CA PRO A 137 19.84 -11.99 -1.89
C PRO A 137 20.01 -11.50 -0.45
N ASP A 138 21.22 -11.07 -0.07
CA ASP A 138 21.52 -10.53 1.27
C ASP A 138 21.27 -9.00 1.38
N ALA A 139 20.88 -8.36 0.29
CA ALA A 139 20.73 -6.91 0.20
C ALA A 139 19.35 -6.49 -0.35
N LEU A 140 18.31 -7.21 0.08
CA LEU A 140 16.92 -6.87 -0.20
C LEU A 140 16.44 -5.74 0.71
N VAL A 141 15.69 -4.81 0.13
CA VAL A 141 14.99 -3.75 0.87
C VAL A 141 13.49 -3.93 0.68
N VAL A 142 12.73 -3.90 1.76
CA VAL A 142 11.26 -3.94 1.72
C VAL A 142 10.74 -2.52 1.79
N LEU A 143 9.90 -2.13 0.82
CA LEU A 143 9.21 -0.85 0.79
C LEU A 143 7.71 -1.09 0.94
N SER A 144 7.08 -0.43 1.89
CA SER A 144 5.63 -0.33 1.98
C SER A 144 5.11 0.87 1.19
N VAL A 145 4.09 0.62 0.40
CA VAL A 145 3.37 1.59 -0.41
C VAL A 145 1.93 1.60 0.04
N ARG A 146 1.48 2.76 0.51
CA ARG A 146 0.13 2.94 1.03
C ARG A 146 -0.51 4.17 0.41
N ARG A 147 -1.79 4.05 0.07
CA ARG A 147 -2.61 5.20 -0.32
C ARG A 147 -3.18 5.86 0.93
N THR A 148 -3.22 7.19 0.92
CA THR A 148 -3.97 8.02 1.85
C THR A 148 -4.79 9.01 1.04
N ASP A 149 -6.08 9.14 1.32
CA ASP A 149 -6.92 10.17 0.71
C ASP A 149 -6.88 11.42 1.60
N THR A 150 -6.96 12.61 0.99
CA THR A 150 -7.02 13.92 1.67
C THR A 150 -8.39 14.53 1.62
#